data_AF-A0A816W9U3-F1
#
_entry.id   AF-A0A816W9U3-F1
#
_cell.length_a   1.000
_cell.length_b   1.000
_cell.length_c   1.000
_cell.angle_alpha   90.00
_cell.angle_beta   90.00
_cell.angle_gamma   90.00
#
_symmetry.space_group_name_H-M   'P 1'
#
loop_
_entity.id
_entity.type
_entity.pdbx_description
1 polymer ?
#
loop_
_entity_poly.entity_id
_entity_poly.type
_entity_poly.pdbx_seq_one_letter_code
_entity_poly.pdbx_strand_id
1 'polypeptide(L)'
;MLHRTGKRSGTIHAMNQISPKLAEIKHSVIPNPGEDGQFHTIYSVCQTVQVLPTKTRPKKLMFVGSNGHRYQYLLNGLEDLHLDERIMQLLSIINVMFTKINRNEPWSYEARNYTVIPLASRSGLIQWVEGATPLFTLYKRWQQRQATALTWKVQNDNQEIALATGKQPVEDRREVPMPILRQCIEELTRETPADLLSRELWCSCPSVGLWYKNVQSYRYAFCFVIIFFIKRLIDTLLMILQYLSFKRNSI
;
A
#
# COMPACT_ATOMS: atom_id res chain seq x y z
N MET A 1 9.09 13.96 -27.37
CA MET A 1 8.41 15.00 -26.57
C MET A 1 8.02 14.39 -25.21
N LEU A 2 8.93 14.44 -24.23
CA LEU A 2 8.70 13.87 -22.89
C LEU A 2 7.61 14.68 -22.18
N HIS A 3 6.40 14.12 -22.08
CA HIS A 3 5.37 14.62 -21.20
C HIS A 3 5.91 14.55 -19.77
N ARG A 4 6.38 15.68 -19.24
CA ARG A 4 6.57 15.86 -17.80
C ARG A 4 5.22 15.54 -17.17
N THR A 5 5.09 14.35 -16.58
CA THR A 5 3.98 14.04 -15.68
C THR A 5 4.15 14.95 -14.49
N GLY A 6 3.56 16.14 -14.59
CA GLY A 6 3.48 17.08 -13.48
C GLY A 6 2.99 16.32 -12.26
N LYS A 7 3.67 16.47 -11.13
CA LYS A 7 3.16 16.01 -9.83
C LYS A 7 1.73 16.54 -9.72
N ARG A 8 0.73 15.68 -9.99
CA ARG A 8 -0.65 15.99 -9.65
C ARG A 8 -0.64 16.05 -8.13
N SER A 9 -0.61 17.25 -7.58
CA SER A 9 -0.75 17.44 -6.14
C SER A 9 -2.18 17.10 -5.77
N GLY A 10 -2.41 16.48 -4.62
CA GLY A 10 -3.77 16.25 -4.13
C GLY A 10 -4.49 17.59 -3.97
N THR A 11 -5.77 17.66 -4.32
CA THR A 11 -6.58 18.86 -4.13
C THR A 11 -7.23 18.84 -2.75
N ILE A 12 -7.22 19.97 -2.05
CA ILE A 12 -7.89 20.13 -0.77
C ILE A 12 -9.19 20.89 -1.02
N HIS A 13 -10.29 20.39 -0.45
CA HIS A 13 -11.62 20.98 -0.57
C HIS A 13 -12.21 21.21 0.81
N ALA A 14 -13.01 22.27 0.96
CA ALA A 14 -13.78 22.48 2.18
C ALA A 14 -14.94 21.46 2.27
N MET A 15 -15.16 20.87 3.44
CA MET A 15 -16.24 19.91 3.67
C MET A 15 -17.60 20.53 3.37
N ASN A 16 -17.82 21.79 3.77
CA ASN A 16 -19.07 22.51 3.52
C ASN A 16 -19.41 22.60 2.00
N GLN A 17 -18.39 22.72 1.14
CA GLN A 17 -18.59 22.75 -0.32
C GLN A 17 -18.92 21.37 -0.91
N ILE A 18 -18.53 20.28 -0.23
CA ILE A 18 -18.78 18.90 -0.67
C ILE A 18 -20.10 18.38 -0.10
N SER A 19 -20.29 18.54 1.20
CA SER A 19 -21.44 18.07 1.95
C SER A 19 -21.66 18.99 3.17
N PRO A 20 -22.59 19.96 3.09
CA PRO A 20 -22.92 20.83 4.22
C PRO A 20 -23.44 20.02 5.41
N LYS A 21 -24.23 18.97 5.14
CA LYS A 21 -24.75 18.05 6.17
C LYS A 21 -23.63 17.42 7.00
N LEU A 22 -22.55 16.95 6.37
CA LEU A 22 -21.41 16.39 7.11
C LEU A 22 -20.60 17.47 7.83
N ALA A 23 -20.50 18.67 7.25
CA ALA A 23 -19.80 19.79 7.88
C ALA A 23 -20.47 20.27 9.17
N GLU A 24 -21.80 20.16 9.26
CA GLU A 24 -22.60 20.56 10.42
C GLU A 24 -22.61 19.54 11.56
N ILE A 25 -22.19 18.30 11.31
CA ILE A 25 -22.17 17.25 12.35
C ILE A 25 -21.26 17.67 13.50
N LYS A 26 -21.89 17.84 14.66
CA LYS A 26 -21.25 18.03 15.96
C LYS A 26 -22.00 17.21 17.01
N HIS A 27 -21.28 16.58 17.93
CA HIS A 27 -21.83 15.79 19.03
C HIS A 27 -22.88 14.76 18.58
N SER A 28 -22.55 13.98 17.55
CA SER A 28 -23.48 12.99 17.00
C SER A 28 -23.58 11.76 17.90
N VAL A 29 -24.75 11.10 17.85
CA VAL A 29 -25.00 9.80 18.49
C VAL A 29 -24.54 8.62 17.64
N ILE A 30 -24.14 8.88 16.39
CA ILE A 30 -23.66 7.87 15.44
C ILE A 30 -22.31 7.34 15.94
N PRO A 31 -22.13 6.01 16.06
CA PRO A 31 -20.85 5.41 16.44
C PRO A 31 -19.78 5.67 15.38
N ASN A 32 -18.53 5.71 15.82
CA ASN A 32 -17.39 5.81 14.93
C ASN A 32 -17.34 4.57 14.02
N PRO A 33 -17.13 4.76 12.71
CA PRO A 33 -17.12 3.63 11.78
C PRO A 33 -15.98 2.66 12.08
N GLY A 34 -16.28 1.37 12.28
CA GLY A 34 -15.26 0.34 12.31
C GLY A 34 -14.46 0.22 13.61
N GLU A 35 -14.99 0.73 14.72
CA GLU A 35 -14.53 0.35 16.06
C GLU A 35 -15.20 -0.94 16.53
N ASP A 36 -14.39 -1.88 17.02
CA ASP A 36 -14.84 -3.11 17.65
C ASP A 36 -14.81 -2.95 19.18
N GLY A 37 -15.97 -3.04 19.84
CA GLY A 37 -16.08 -3.23 21.30
C GLY A 37 -16.12 -1.98 22.18
N GLN A 38 -15.58 -0.83 21.76
CA GLN A 38 -15.77 0.45 22.44
C GLN A 38 -16.55 1.41 21.53
N PHE A 39 -17.75 1.80 21.96
CA PHE A 39 -18.63 2.67 21.20
C PHE A 39 -18.28 4.14 21.44
N HIS A 40 -17.28 4.66 20.74
CA HIS A 40 -17.09 6.10 20.67
C HIS A 40 -17.98 6.66 19.56
N THR A 41 -18.65 7.79 19.79
CA THR A 41 -19.48 8.42 18.77
C THR A 41 -18.71 9.46 17.98
N ILE A 42 -19.21 9.82 16.81
CA ILE A 42 -18.64 10.88 15.99
C ILE A 42 -18.89 12.22 16.70
N TYR A 43 -17.85 12.81 17.26
CA TYR A 43 -17.92 14.16 17.84
C TYR A 43 -17.98 15.23 16.75
N SER A 44 -17.17 15.11 15.68
CA SER A 44 -17.23 16.03 14.55
C SER A 44 -16.55 15.46 13.31
N VAL A 45 -16.82 16.05 12.15
CA VAL A 45 -16.12 15.75 10.90
C VAL A 45 -15.15 16.88 10.57
N CYS A 46 -13.94 16.54 10.11
CA CYS A 46 -12.95 17.53 9.72
C CYS A 46 -13.45 18.37 8.54
N GLN A 47 -13.26 19.68 8.62
CA GLN A 47 -13.75 20.65 7.63
C GLN A 47 -12.94 20.67 6.32
N THR A 48 -11.88 19.86 6.24
CA THR A 48 -11.04 19.74 5.04
C THR A 48 -11.02 18.31 4.55
N VAL A 49 -11.20 18.12 3.24
CA VAL A 49 -11.12 16.83 2.57
C VAL A 49 -10.00 16.87 1.54
N GLN A 50 -9.09 15.89 1.60
CA GLN A 50 -8.00 15.76 0.64
C GLN A 50 -8.39 14.72 -0.43
N VAL A 51 -8.33 15.11 -1.70
CA VAL A 51 -8.54 14.21 -2.83
C VAL A 51 -7.17 13.73 -3.32
N LEU A 52 -6.97 12.41 -3.34
CA LEU A 52 -5.69 11.84 -3.75
C LEU A 52 -5.54 11.86 -5.28
N PRO A 53 -4.34 12.15 -5.80
CA PRO A 53 -4.09 12.32 -7.24
C PRO A 53 -3.89 10.97 -7.97
N THR A 54 -4.79 10.02 -7.77
CA THR A 54 -4.76 8.69 -8.41
C THR A 54 -5.90 8.51 -9.40
N LYS A 55 -5.93 7.38 -10.12
CA LYS A 55 -6.96 7.07 -11.14
C LYS A 55 -8.39 7.18 -10.58
N THR A 56 -8.62 6.65 -9.38
CA THR A 56 -9.93 6.61 -8.72
C THR A 56 -10.24 7.86 -7.89
N ARG A 57 -9.27 8.78 -7.75
CA ARG A 57 -9.38 10.05 -7.00
C ARG A 57 -10.08 9.90 -5.64
N PRO A 58 -9.67 8.95 -4.78
CA PRO A 58 -10.34 8.70 -3.52
C PRO A 58 -10.17 9.87 -2.55
N LYS A 59 -11.12 10.02 -1.61
CA LYS A 59 -11.16 11.15 -0.68
C LYS A 59 -10.69 10.71 0.70
N LYS A 60 -9.66 11.37 1.23
CA LYS A 60 -9.22 11.20 2.61
C LYS A 60 -10.11 12.05 3.52
N LEU A 61 -10.87 11.35 4.37
CA LEU A 61 -11.77 11.90 5.38
C LEU A 61 -11.17 11.71 6.77
N MET A 62 -11.54 12.58 7.70
CA MET A 62 -11.14 12.49 9.10
C MET A 62 -12.32 12.79 10.01
N PHE A 63 -12.61 11.86 10.92
CA PHE A 63 -13.60 12.00 11.98
C PHE A 63 -12.88 12.23 13.30
N VAL A 64 -13.50 12.99 14.19
CA VAL A 64 -13.07 13.16 15.57
C VAL A 64 -14.06 12.38 16.43
N GLY A 65 -13.58 11.43 17.21
CA GLY A 65 -14.40 10.66 18.14
C GLY A 65 -14.73 11.44 19.41
N SER A 66 -15.73 10.98 20.16
CA SER A 66 -16.09 11.50 21.48
C SER A 66 -14.96 11.41 22.51
N ASN A 67 -13.98 10.52 22.28
CA ASN A 67 -12.75 10.38 23.03
C ASN A 67 -11.64 11.38 22.61
N GLY A 68 -11.89 12.25 21.64
CA GLY A 68 -10.91 13.20 21.11
C GLY A 68 -9.92 12.61 20.09
N HIS A 69 -9.96 11.31 19.83
CA HIS A 69 -9.09 10.67 18.84
C HIS A 69 -9.54 11.00 17.41
N ARG A 70 -8.57 11.06 16.50
CA ARG A 70 -8.78 11.34 15.08
C ARG A 70 -8.73 10.05 14.28
N TYR A 71 -9.83 9.74 13.61
CA TYR A 71 -10.00 8.53 12.82
C TYR A 71 -9.98 8.91 11.34
N GLN A 72 -9.00 8.40 10.62
CA GLN A 72 -8.79 8.73 9.21
C GLN A 72 -9.26 7.58 8.34
N TYR A 73 -9.99 7.91 7.27
CA TYR A 73 -10.47 6.95 6.30
C TYR A 73 -10.25 7.44 4.87
N LEU A 74 -10.10 6.50 3.97
CA LEU A 74 -10.15 6.69 2.55
C LEU A 74 -11.56 6.30 2.06
N LEU A 75 -12.32 7.27 1.59
CA LEU A 75 -13.58 7.04 0.89
C LEU A 75 -13.27 6.69 -0.56
N ASN A 76 -13.61 5.46 -0.94
CA ASN A 76 -13.47 4.92 -2.28
C ASN A 76 -14.87 4.69 -2.85
N GLY A 77 -15.17 5.29 -4.01
CA GLY A 77 -16.53 5.36 -4.57
C GLY A 77 -16.72 4.65 -5.91
N LEU A 78 -15.73 3.88 -6.37
CA LEU A 78 -15.78 3.20 -7.68
C LEU A 78 -15.41 1.72 -7.61
N GLU A 79 -15.20 1.20 -6.41
CA GLU A 79 -14.70 -0.15 -6.14
C GLU A 79 -15.65 -0.86 -5.19
N ASP A 80 -15.85 -2.15 -5.43
CA ASP A 80 -16.57 -3.04 -4.53
C ASP A 80 -15.59 -3.48 -3.43
N LEU A 81 -15.88 -3.09 -2.18
CA LEU A 81 -15.02 -3.36 -1.02
C LEU A 81 -15.46 -4.57 -0.20
N HIS A 82 -16.50 -5.31 -0.62
CA HIS A 82 -16.99 -6.45 0.17
C HIS A 82 -15.94 -7.56 0.25
N LEU A 83 -15.17 -7.80 -0.82
CA LEU A 83 -14.10 -8.80 -0.78
C LEU A 83 -13.00 -8.38 0.21
N ASP A 84 -12.58 -7.12 0.17
CA ASP A 84 -11.59 -6.55 1.08
C ASP A 84 -12.03 -6.64 2.55
N GLU A 85 -13.30 -6.35 2.84
CA GLU A 85 -13.91 -6.54 4.16
C GLU A 85 -13.74 -7.99 4.66
N ARG A 86 -14.08 -8.97 3.82
CA ARG A 86 -13.94 -10.39 4.19
C ARG A 86 -12.50 -10.81 4.40
N ILE A 87 -11.56 -10.26 3.62
CA ILE A 87 -10.13 -10.51 3.83
C ILE A 87 -9.68 -9.93 5.18
N MET A 88 -10.09 -8.71 5.52
CA MET A 88 -9.72 -8.08 6.81
C MET A 88 -10.32 -8.84 8.01
N GLN A 89 -11.54 -9.35 7.89
CA GLN A 89 -12.16 -10.23 8.89
C GLN A 89 -11.39 -11.55 9.05
N LEU A 90 -10.99 -12.19 7.95
CA LEU A 90 -10.18 -13.40 7.98
C LEU A 90 -8.83 -13.17 8.68
N LEU A 91 -8.17 -12.04 8.40
CA LEU A 91 -6.93 -11.66 9.09
C LEU A 91 -7.16 -11.47 10.59
N SER A 92 -8.30 -10.89 11.00
CA SER A 92 -8.66 -10.74 12.41
C SER A 92 -8.79 -12.10 13.11
N ILE A 93 -9.49 -13.05 12.48
CA ILE A 93 -9.64 -14.43 12.99
C ILE A 93 -8.27 -15.11 13.12
N ILE A 94 -7.39 -14.93 12.14
CA ILE A 94 -6.02 -15.45 12.18
C ILE A 94 -5.22 -14.88 13.35
N ASN A 95 -5.33 -13.57 13.61
CA ASN A 95 -4.69 -12.96 14.76
C ASN A 95 -5.21 -13.54 16.08
N VAL A 96 -6.52 -13.77 16.19
CA VAL A 96 -7.12 -14.46 17.35
C VAL A 96 -6.52 -15.86 17.51
N MET A 97 -6.29 -16.62 16.43
CA MET A 97 -5.62 -17.93 16.50
C MET A 97 -4.17 -17.81 16.98
N PHE A 98 -3.43 -16.77 16.54
CA PHE A 98 -2.06 -16.55 16.99
C PHE A 98 -1.93 -16.13 18.45
N THR A 99 -2.97 -15.55 19.07
CA THR A 99 -2.89 -15.21 20.49
C THR A 99 -2.49 -16.38 21.38
N LYS A 100 -2.86 -17.62 21.02
CA LYS A 100 -2.46 -18.83 21.76
C LYS A 100 -0.97 -19.14 21.58
N ILE A 101 -0.45 -18.98 20.37
CA ILE A 101 0.95 -19.25 20.03
C ILE A 101 1.87 -18.17 20.62
N ASN A 102 1.46 -16.89 20.52
CA ASN A 102 2.20 -15.73 21.04
C ASN A 102 2.41 -15.76 22.55
N ARG A 103 1.64 -16.54 23.31
CA ARG A 103 1.85 -16.70 24.77
C ARG A 103 3.17 -17.41 25.11
N ASN A 104 3.64 -18.27 24.23
CA ASN A 104 4.80 -19.13 24.47
C ASN A 104 6.03 -18.69 23.65
N GLU A 105 5.90 -17.66 22.83
CA GLU A 105 6.94 -17.20 21.92
C GLU A 105 7.37 -15.77 22.30
N PRO A 106 8.67 -15.45 22.25
CA PRO A 106 9.15 -14.09 22.51
C PRO A 106 8.76 -13.11 21.40
N TRP A 107 8.22 -13.59 20.28
CA TRP A 107 7.82 -12.81 19.12
C TRP A 107 6.29 -12.86 18.95
N SER A 108 5.69 -11.72 18.65
CA SER A 108 4.26 -11.65 18.32
C SER A 108 4.05 -11.95 16.84
N TYR A 109 3.38 -13.06 16.54
CA TYR A 109 2.80 -13.33 15.24
C TYR A 109 1.51 -12.51 15.12
N GLU A 110 1.53 -11.53 14.22
CA GLU A 110 0.38 -10.67 13.96
C GLU A 110 0.35 -10.30 12.48
N ALA A 111 -0.75 -10.60 11.82
CA ALA A 111 -1.06 -10.10 10.49
C ALA A 111 -1.77 -8.76 10.64
N ARG A 112 -1.07 -7.66 10.33
CA ARG A 112 -1.67 -6.32 10.37
C ARG A 112 -2.91 -6.26 9.46
N ASN A 113 -4.05 -5.95 10.05
CA ASN A 113 -5.30 -5.68 9.36
C ASN A 113 -5.72 -4.22 9.60
N TYR A 114 -6.69 -3.77 8.84
CA TYR A 114 -7.28 -2.44 8.94
C TYR A 114 -8.77 -2.54 8.66
N THR A 115 -9.54 -1.58 9.16
CA THR A 115 -11.00 -1.66 9.01
C THR A 115 -11.42 -1.27 7.59
N VAL A 116 -12.34 -2.05 7.02
CA VAL A 116 -13.00 -1.78 5.74
C VAL A 116 -14.50 -1.81 5.98
N ILE A 117 -15.21 -0.79 5.50
CA ILE A 117 -16.64 -0.57 5.75
C ILE A 117 -17.32 -0.32 4.41
N PRO A 118 -17.92 -1.37 3.80
CA PRO A 118 -18.78 -1.19 2.64
C PRO A 118 -19.96 -0.29 3.00
N LEU A 119 -20.18 0.77 2.22
CA LEU A 119 -21.32 1.67 2.37
C LEU A 119 -22.40 1.41 1.32
N ALA A 120 -22.00 0.94 0.13
CA ALA A 120 -22.87 0.52 -0.96
C ALA A 120 -22.16 -0.52 -1.83
N SER A 121 -22.81 -1.01 -2.89
CA SER A 121 -22.25 -2.02 -3.81
C SER A 121 -20.91 -1.64 -4.45
N ARG A 122 -20.63 -0.34 -4.60
CA ARG A 122 -19.41 0.19 -5.22
C ARG A 122 -18.76 1.33 -4.46
N SER A 123 -19.05 1.43 -3.16
CA SER A 123 -18.44 2.46 -2.32
C SER A 123 -18.25 2.00 -0.90
N GLY A 124 -17.19 2.50 -0.27
CA GLY A 124 -17.02 2.34 1.17
C GLY A 124 -15.82 3.09 1.73
N LEU A 125 -15.57 2.88 3.01
CA LEU A 125 -14.48 3.47 3.76
C LEU A 125 -13.39 2.43 4.00
N ILE A 126 -12.15 2.83 3.82
CA ILE A 126 -10.97 2.03 4.17
C ILE A 126 -10.20 2.82 5.21
N GLN A 127 -9.88 2.23 6.36
CA GLN A 127 -9.09 2.89 7.40
C GLN A 127 -7.72 3.30 6.83
N TRP A 128 -7.32 4.53 7.14
CA TRP A 128 -6.02 5.04 6.76
C TRP A 128 -4.95 4.47 7.70
N VAL A 129 -3.93 3.83 7.12
CA VAL A 129 -2.78 3.30 7.86
C VAL A 129 -1.68 4.36 7.90
N GLU A 130 -1.33 4.82 9.09
CA GLU A 130 -0.21 5.74 9.31
C GLU A 130 1.13 5.00 9.44
N GLY A 131 2.23 5.71 9.17
CA GLY A 131 3.59 5.16 9.31
C GLY A 131 4.01 4.15 8.24
N ALA A 132 3.16 3.84 7.26
CA ALA A 132 3.50 2.97 6.16
C ALA A 132 4.33 3.71 5.09
N THR A 133 5.50 3.17 4.74
CA THR A 133 6.32 3.67 3.62
C THR A 133 6.26 2.69 2.46
N PRO A 134 5.74 3.07 1.28
CA PRO A 134 5.75 2.20 0.10
C PRO A 134 7.19 1.87 -0.34
N LEU A 135 7.46 0.60 -0.66
CA LEU A 135 8.78 0.14 -1.13
C LEU A 135 9.31 0.95 -2.32
N PHE A 136 8.43 1.32 -3.25
CA PHE A 136 8.81 2.16 -4.39
C PHE A 136 9.40 3.52 -3.98
N THR A 137 8.99 4.06 -2.83
CA THR A 137 9.56 5.30 -2.28
C THR A 137 11.03 5.12 -1.91
N LEU A 138 11.41 3.96 -1.38
CA LEU A 138 12.80 3.65 -1.04
C LEU A 138 13.67 3.63 -2.30
N TYR A 139 13.22 2.92 -3.33
CA TYR A 139 13.90 2.87 -4.64
C TYR A 139 14.04 4.28 -5.24
N LYS A 140 12.97 5.07 -5.26
CA LYS A 140 12.99 6.43 -5.81
C LYS A 140 13.93 7.37 -5.05
N ARG A 141 13.97 7.29 -3.72
CA ARG A 141 14.92 8.07 -2.90
C ARG A 141 16.36 7.70 -3.22
N TRP A 142 16.66 6.41 -3.38
CA TRP A 142 17.99 5.96 -3.80
C TRP A 142 18.36 6.50 -5.19
N GLN A 143 17.47 6.37 -6.17
CA GLN A 143 17.70 6.87 -7.52
C GLN A 143 17.98 8.38 -7.54
N GLN A 144 17.27 9.15 -6.71
CA GLN A 144 17.52 10.59 -6.56
C GLN A 144 18.90 10.88 -5.97
N ARG A 145 19.36 10.13 -4.96
CA ARG A 145 20.70 10.30 -4.39
C ARG A 145 21.80 9.99 -5.42
N GLN A 146 21.61 8.93 -6.22
CA GLN A 146 22.52 8.58 -7.31
C GLN A 146 22.60 9.70 -8.36
N ALA A 147 21.45 10.21 -8.80
CA ALA A 147 21.40 11.31 -9.77
C ALA A 147 22.09 12.58 -9.22
N THR A 148 21.83 12.94 -7.96
CA THR A 148 22.50 14.06 -7.31
C THR A 148 24.02 13.82 -7.24
N ALA A 149 24.48 12.65 -6.81
CA ALA A 149 25.92 12.34 -6.74
C ALA A 149 26.61 12.43 -8.11
N LEU A 150 25.94 12.02 -9.19
CA LEU A 150 26.43 12.17 -10.55
C LEU A 150 26.51 13.63 -10.98
N THR A 151 25.47 14.43 -10.71
CA THR A 151 25.48 15.87 -10.99
C THR A 151 26.59 16.60 -10.21
N TRP A 152 26.80 16.25 -8.94
CA TRP A 152 27.88 16.81 -8.13
C TRP A 152 29.27 16.43 -8.65
N LYS A 153 29.46 15.21 -9.18
CA LYS A 153 30.72 14.81 -9.82
C LYS A 153 30.96 15.57 -11.12
N VAL A 154 29.93 15.73 -11.96
CA VAL A 154 30.00 16.50 -13.22
C VAL A 154 30.22 18.00 -12.99
N GLN A 155 29.81 18.54 -11.84
CA GLN A 155 30.09 19.93 -11.49
C GLN A 155 31.51 20.16 -10.95
N ASN A 156 32.14 19.13 -10.36
CA ASN A 156 33.50 19.23 -9.83
C ASN A 156 34.58 18.82 -10.85
N ASP A 157 34.26 17.91 -11.77
CA ASP A 157 35.09 17.58 -12.93
C ASP A 157 34.47 18.26 -14.16
N ASN A 158 35.11 19.30 -14.70
CA ASN A 158 34.70 20.02 -15.92
C ASN A 158 34.74 19.11 -17.18
N GLN A 159 33.92 18.07 -17.23
CA GLN A 159 33.73 17.21 -18.39
C GLN A 159 32.23 17.01 -18.64
N GLU A 160 31.76 17.60 -19.72
CA GLU A 160 30.48 17.29 -20.35
C GLU A 160 30.41 15.80 -20.68
N ILE A 161 29.68 15.05 -19.87
CA ILE A 161 29.20 13.73 -20.26
C ILE A 161 27.69 13.85 -20.43
N ALA A 162 27.28 14.04 -21.69
CA ALA A 162 25.91 13.87 -22.10
C ALA A 162 25.45 12.47 -21.68
N LEU A 163 24.46 12.38 -20.79
CA LEU A 163 23.77 11.16 -20.43
C LEU A 163 22.95 10.68 -21.64
N ALA A 164 23.64 10.11 -22.63
CA ALA A 164 23.05 9.40 -23.74
C ALA A 164 22.50 8.06 -23.21
N THR A 165 21.31 8.09 -22.63
CA THR A 165 20.46 6.90 -22.60
C THR A 165 19.88 6.71 -23.99
N GLY A 166 20.73 6.27 -24.92
CA GLY A 166 20.38 5.91 -26.30
C GLY A 166 19.58 4.60 -26.38
N LYS A 167 18.63 4.36 -25.47
CA LYS A 167 17.69 3.25 -25.60
C LYS A 167 16.47 3.80 -26.37
N GLN A 168 16.35 3.39 -27.64
CA GLN A 168 15.17 3.64 -28.47
C GLN A 168 13.92 3.25 -27.67
N PRO A 169 12.85 4.07 -27.65
CA PRO A 169 11.62 3.69 -27.00
C PRO A 169 11.03 2.51 -27.79
N VAL A 170 11.00 1.32 -27.19
CA VAL A 170 10.25 0.20 -27.77
C VAL A 170 8.77 0.56 -27.73
N GLU A 171 8.12 0.58 -28.89
CA GLU A 171 6.75 1.07 -29.05
C GLU A 171 5.69 0.10 -28.46
N ASP A 172 5.94 -1.22 -28.45
CA ASP A 172 5.11 -2.20 -27.74
C ASP A 172 5.96 -3.26 -27.00
N ARG A 173 5.72 -3.39 -25.68
CA ARG A 173 6.40 -4.36 -24.81
C ARG A 173 6.12 -5.81 -25.22
N ARG A 174 5.00 -6.08 -25.88
CA ARG A 174 4.57 -7.43 -26.31
C ARG A 174 5.42 -8.00 -27.44
N GLU A 175 6.11 -7.14 -28.18
CA GLU A 175 6.91 -7.52 -29.35
C GLU A 175 8.40 -7.69 -29.02
N VAL A 176 8.79 -7.44 -27.76
CA VAL A 176 10.20 -7.53 -27.34
C VAL A 176 10.61 -9.00 -27.19
N PRO A 177 11.66 -9.45 -27.92
CA PRO A 177 12.19 -10.80 -27.78
C PRO A 177 12.63 -11.13 -26.34
N MET A 178 12.33 -12.35 -25.89
CA MET A 178 12.71 -12.84 -24.56
C MET A 178 14.20 -12.69 -24.21
N PRO A 179 15.17 -12.92 -25.13
CA PRO A 179 16.59 -12.70 -24.83
C PRO A 179 16.91 -11.25 -24.44
N ILE A 180 16.28 -10.27 -25.11
CA ILE A 180 16.47 -8.84 -24.83
C ILE A 180 15.87 -8.48 -23.47
N LEU A 181 14.69 -9.01 -23.14
CA LEU A 181 14.08 -8.81 -21.82
C LEU A 181 14.94 -9.38 -20.70
N ARG A 182 15.51 -10.58 -20.89
CA ARG A 182 16.42 -11.20 -19.92
C ARG A 182 17.66 -10.35 -19.70
N GLN A 183 18.32 -9.95 -20.79
CA GLN A 183 19.49 -9.07 -20.71
C GLN A 183 19.16 -7.76 -20.00
N CYS A 184 18.03 -7.13 -20.35
CA CYS A 184 17.58 -5.89 -19.71
C CYS A 184 17.34 -6.07 -18.20
N ILE A 185 16.73 -7.18 -17.78
CA ILE A 185 16.52 -7.47 -16.35
C ILE A 185 17.87 -7.68 -15.64
N GLU A 186 18.79 -8.42 -16.24
CA GLU A 186 20.13 -8.66 -15.67
C GLU A 186 20.93 -7.36 -15.52
N GLU A 187 20.88 -6.47 -16.52
CA GLU A 187 21.47 -5.12 -16.46
C GLU A 187 20.85 -4.29 -15.32
N LEU A 188 19.51 -4.18 -15.28
CA LEU A 188 18.80 -3.38 -14.25
C LEU A 188 19.01 -3.92 -12.84
N THR A 189 19.12 -5.25 -12.69
CA THR A 189 19.40 -5.90 -11.40
C THR A 189 20.83 -5.61 -10.95
N ARG A 190 21.79 -5.58 -11.88
CA ARG A 190 23.19 -5.25 -11.57
C ARG A 190 23.36 -3.80 -11.15
N GLU A 191 22.59 -2.88 -11.75
CA GLU A 191 22.59 -1.45 -11.40
C GLU A 191 21.96 -1.16 -10.03
N THR A 192 20.98 -1.95 -9.60
CA THR A 192 20.22 -1.70 -8.37
C THR A 192 20.83 -2.48 -7.20
N PRO A 193 21.21 -1.83 -6.09
CA PRO A 193 21.78 -2.52 -4.94
C PRO A 193 20.77 -3.46 -4.27
N ALA A 194 21.18 -4.70 -4.04
CA ALA A 194 20.33 -5.73 -3.43
C ALA A 194 20.01 -5.48 -1.95
N ASP A 195 20.81 -4.65 -1.27
CA ASP A 195 20.72 -4.37 0.17
C ASP A 195 19.98 -3.07 0.49
N LEU A 196 19.25 -2.49 -0.48
CA LEU A 196 18.56 -1.22 -0.27
C LEU A 196 17.56 -1.29 0.90
N LEU A 197 16.76 -2.36 0.96
CA LEU A 197 15.77 -2.53 2.02
C LEU A 197 16.43 -2.82 3.37
N SER A 198 17.43 -3.71 3.40
CA SER A 198 18.11 -4.07 4.64
C SER A 198 18.89 -2.89 5.25
N ARG A 199 19.51 -2.05 4.40
CA ARG A 199 20.13 -0.79 4.84
C ARG A 199 19.12 0.20 5.41
N GLU A 200 17.97 0.39 4.74
CA GLU A 200 16.94 1.30 5.26
C GLU A 200 16.40 0.80 6.61
N LEU A 201 16.15 -0.51 6.74
CA LEU A 201 15.71 -1.11 8.01
C LEU A 201 16.74 -0.91 9.12
N TRP A 202 18.03 -1.05 8.83
CA TRP A 202 19.12 -0.78 9.77
C TRP A 202 19.16 0.69 10.19
N CYS A 203 19.23 1.60 9.21
CA CYS A 203 19.35 3.04 9.46
C CYS A 203 18.12 3.66 10.14
N SER A 204 16.96 3.02 10.03
CA SER A 204 15.73 3.46 10.70
C SER A 204 15.68 3.06 12.19
N CYS A 205 16.63 2.25 12.67
CA CYS A 205 16.64 1.75 14.04
C CYS A 205 17.73 2.43 14.88
N PRO A 206 17.43 2.88 16.11
CA PRO A 206 18.41 3.47 17.01
C PRO A 206 19.27 2.42 17.75
N SER A 207 18.88 1.15 17.73
CA SER A 207 19.59 0.06 18.43
C SER A 207 19.51 -1.26 17.69
N VAL A 208 20.50 -2.13 17.95
CA VAL A 208 20.59 -3.48 17.36
C VAL A 208 19.42 -4.35 17.79
N GLY A 209 18.97 -4.24 19.05
CA GLY A 209 17.81 -4.98 19.56
C GLY A 209 16.52 -4.62 18.82
N LEU A 210 16.28 -3.33 18.56
CA LEU A 210 15.11 -2.90 17.80
C LEU A 210 15.20 -3.33 16.33
N TRP A 211 16.39 -3.23 15.73
CA TRP A 211 16.63 -3.73 14.38
C TRP A 211 16.31 -5.21 14.25
N TYR A 212 16.84 -6.04 15.15
CA TYR A 212 16.60 -7.48 15.14
C TYR A 212 15.10 -7.79 15.26
N LYS A 213 14.40 -7.12 16.19
CA LYS A 213 12.94 -7.26 16.35
C LYS A 213 12.19 -6.87 15.07
N ASN A 214 12.53 -5.73 14.46
CA ASN A 214 11.89 -5.26 13.24
C ASN A 214 12.13 -6.19 12.05
N VAL A 215 13.34 -6.75 11.91
CA VAL A 215 13.65 -7.73 10.86
C VAL A 215 12.87 -9.02 11.07
N GLN A 216 12.74 -9.50 12.31
CA GLN A 216 11.90 -10.67 12.60
C GLN A 216 10.43 -10.39 12.25
N SER A 217 9.88 -9.27 12.70
CA SER A 217 8.51 -8.87 12.36
C SER A 217 8.28 -8.75 10.84
N TYR A 218 9.24 -8.17 10.10
CA TYR A 218 9.17 -8.10 8.64
C TYR A 218 9.16 -9.50 8.01
N ARG A 219 10.04 -10.40 8.45
CA ARG A 219 10.13 -11.78 7.96
C ARG A 219 8.82 -12.53 8.16
N TYR A 220 8.24 -12.47 9.36
CA TYR A 220 6.97 -13.14 9.65
C TYR A 220 5.82 -12.56 8.85
N ALA A 221 5.71 -11.23 8.76
CA ALA A 221 4.71 -10.56 7.94
C ALA A 221 4.80 -10.99 6.46
N PHE A 222 6.03 -11.09 5.92
CA PHE A 222 6.25 -11.51 4.54
C PHE A 222 5.88 -12.98 4.30
N CYS A 223 6.22 -13.88 5.24
CA CYS A 223 5.78 -15.28 5.19
C CYS A 223 4.26 -15.40 5.16
N PHE A 224 3.54 -14.59 5.93
CA PHE A 224 2.07 -14.56 5.91
C PHE A 224 1.52 -14.17 4.54
N VAL A 225 2.04 -13.10 3.95
CA VAL A 225 1.62 -12.66 2.61
C VAL A 225 1.82 -13.78 1.59
N ILE A 226 2.95 -14.48 1.63
CA ILE A 226 3.24 -15.60 0.72
C ILE A 226 2.23 -16.74 0.89
N ILE A 227 1.89 -17.13 2.12
CA ILE A 227 0.89 -18.19 2.37
C ILE A 227 -0.47 -17.83 1.75
N PHE A 228 -0.89 -16.57 1.86
CA PHE A 228 -2.11 -16.09 1.23
C PHE A 228 -2.05 -16.09 -0.31
N PHE A 229 -0.91 -15.69 -0.89
CA PHE A 229 -0.70 -15.77 -2.33
C PHE A 229 -0.71 -17.21 -2.85
N ILE A 230 -0.07 -18.13 -2.13
CA ILE A 230 -0.05 -19.56 -2.47
C ILE A 230 -1.45 -20.15 -2.37
N LYS A 231 -2.22 -19.83 -1.32
CA LYS A 231 -3.60 -20.29 -1.19
C LYS A 231 -4.47 -19.79 -2.34
N ARG A 232 -4.40 -18.49 -2.69
CA ARG A 232 -5.11 -17.92 -3.82
C ARG A 232 -4.70 -18.53 -5.16
N LEU A 233 -3.42 -18.86 -5.34
CA LEU A 233 -2.91 -19.55 -6.52
C LEU A 233 -3.46 -20.98 -6.60
N ILE A 234 -3.46 -21.72 -5.49
CA ILE A 234 -4.02 -23.08 -5.39
C ILE A 234 -5.52 -23.07 -5.67
N ASP A 235 -6.28 -22.14 -5.08
CA ASP A 235 -7.73 -22.02 -5.30
C ASP A 235 -8.05 -21.66 -6.77
N THR A 236 -7.24 -20.78 -7.38
CA THR A 236 -7.38 -20.45 -8.81
C THR A 236 -7.06 -21.65 -9.71
N LEU A 237 -6.01 -22.43 -9.38
CA LEU A 237 -5.65 -23.64 -10.10
C LEU A 237 -6.70 -24.74 -9.94
N LEU A 238 -7.26 -24.93 -8.74
CA LEU A 238 -8.38 -25.86 -8.49
C LEU A 238 -9.62 -25.47 -9.30
N MET A 239 -9.95 -24.18 -9.36
CA MET A 239 -11.07 -23.68 -10.16
C MET A 239 -10.85 -23.92 -11.66
N ILE A 240 -9.64 -23.69 -12.18
CA ILE A 240 -9.28 -23.97 -13.57
C ILE A 240 -9.34 -25.48 -13.86
N LEU A 241 -8.84 -26.32 -12.95
CA LEU A 241 -8.88 -27.78 -13.09
C LEU A 241 -10.32 -28.32 -13.05
N GLN A 242 -11.18 -27.77 -12.19
CA GLN A 242 -12.60 -28.09 -12.15
C GLN A 242 -13.32 -27.66 -13.44
N TYR A 243 -13.02 -26.47 -13.96
CA TYR A 243 -13.57 -25.99 -15.23
C TYR A 243 -13.14 -26.86 -16.42
N LEU A 244 -11.86 -27.23 -16.49
CA LEU A 244 -11.33 -28.13 -17.53
C LEU A 244 -11.90 -29.55 -17.42
N SER A 245 -12.08 -30.07 -16.19
CA SER A 245 -12.74 -31.35 -15.93
C SER A 245 -14.22 -31.34 -16.36
N PHE A 246 -14.94 -30.26 -16.05
CA PHE A 246 -16.34 -30.08 -16.46
C PHE A 246 -16.50 -30.00 -17.98
N LYS A 247 -15.59 -29.29 -18.67
CA LYS A 247 -15.59 -29.19 -20.13
C LYS A 247 -15.21 -30.51 -20.82
N ARG A 248 -14.34 -31.32 -20.20
CA ARG A 248 -13.98 -32.65 -20.70
C ARG A 248 -15.12 -33.67 -20.56
N ASN A 249 -16.01 -33.50 -19.58
CA ASN A 249 -17.16 -34.39 -19.37
C ASN A 249 -18.44 -33.93 -20.11
N SER A 250 -18.40 -32.79 -20.80
CA SER A 250 -19.53 -32.24 -21.58
C SER A 250 -19.33 -32.39 -23.10
N ILE A 251 -18.34 -33.17 -23.52
CA ILE A 251 -18.06 -33.62 -24.90
C ILE A 251 -18.11 -35.14 -24.87
#